data_AF-A0A965F8H8-F1
#
_entry.id   AF-A0A965F8H8-F1
#
_cell.length_a   1.000
_cell.length_b   1.000
_cell.length_c   1.000
_cell.angle_alpha   90.00
_cell.angle_beta   90.00
_cell.angle_gamma   90.00
#
_symmetry.space_group_name_H-M   'P 1'
#
loop_
_entity.id
_entity.type
_entity.pdbx_description
1 polymer ?
#
loop_
_entity_poly.entity_id
_entity_poly.type
_entity_poly.pdbx_seq_one_letter_code
_entity_poly.pdbx_strand_id
1 'polypeptide(L)'
;MNNHNIPEICASLALWQVCRLICSKLVKVLSESTTRFDPKPRSAVTKTLPHLCTLSGILCSLLLSVSHPVTYADPVGRLPSSALDVHAPSARVTGEPGHMIYTHRACSPRDIDDLRTRIVNVAAQEWGFFGMSVLDLTHTRVSNADFKAQPWRRTLIAPDEAQRVASSIAGYWSSTPDSAWILEIQNESWQSNGPGSRWRNPWSAAFISWVMCESGLGDNKRFQRAIAHHSYIDQAILASMQAESESAYRAFNPGEQTILPGDLLCRGSRPSYRSIAERREQLGMGARSHCDIVVAIEEQKRRILLIGGNVRSWVRLKVLPGQFNENGLFEPEPYNNRRIFAHLQLQARPVNNEALFNSPTLRQFDCSGSELPSILC
;
A
#
# COMPACT_ATOMS: atom_id res chain seq x y z
N MET A 1 46.10 -15.91 49.08
CA MET A 1 47.41 -15.23 48.90
C MET A 1 47.29 -14.35 47.66
N ASN A 2 47.56 -13.06 47.85
CA ASN A 2 47.38 -11.96 46.91
C ASN A 2 48.23 -12.10 45.63
N ASN A 3 47.75 -11.63 44.47
CA ASN A 3 48.27 -10.39 43.87
C ASN A 3 47.56 -9.98 42.55
N HIS A 4 47.47 -8.65 42.42
CA HIS A 4 46.97 -7.77 41.36
C HIS A 4 47.44 -8.01 39.91
N ASN A 5 46.63 -7.70 38.88
CA ASN A 5 46.60 -6.41 38.14
C ASN A 5 45.82 -6.47 36.79
N ILE A 6 45.10 -5.40 36.49
CA ILE A 6 44.42 -5.05 35.22
C ILE A 6 45.46 -4.38 34.26
N PRO A 7 45.29 -4.42 32.92
CA PRO A 7 44.84 -3.19 32.25
C PRO A 7 43.87 -3.41 31.07
N GLU A 8 42.69 -2.80 31.17
CA GLU A 8 42.05 -2.11 30.06
C GLU A 8 42.98 -0.98 29.61
N ILE A 9 43.35 -0.94 28.33
CA ILE A 9 43.79 0.20 27.49
C ILE A 9 44.36 -0.44 26.22
N CYS A 10 43.51 -0.83 25.27
CA CYS A 10 43.97 -1.18 23.92
C CYS A 10 42.91 -1.03 22.81
N ALA A 11 41.83 -0.26 23.04
CA ALA A 11 40.78 -0.02 22.05
C ALA A 11 40.65 1.46 21.60
N SER A 12 41.56 2.35 22.03
CA SER A 12 41.48 3.79 21.73
C SER A 12 42.54 4.32 20.73
N LEU A 13 43.46 3.48 20.22
CA LEU A 13 44.47 3.92 19.24
C LEU A 13 44.21 3.48 17.78
N ALA A 14 43.28 2.56 17.53
CA ALA A 14 42.93 2.13 16.17
C ALA A 14 41.95 3.09 15.46
N LEU A 15 41.14 3.86 16.21
CA LEU A 15 40.19 4.83 15.64
C LEU A 15 40.83 6.17 15.20
N TRP A 16 42.04 6.49 15.66
CA TRP A 16 42.70 7.77 15.33
C TRP A 16 43.56 7.72 14.06
N GLN A 17 43.98 6.52 13.60
CA GLN A 17 44.77 6.36 12.37
C GLN A 17 43.92 6.21 11.10
N VAL A 18 42.66 5.78 11.20
CA VAL A 18 41.75 5.67 10.03
C VAL A 18 41.19 7.03 9.61
N CYS A 19 40.89 7.93 10.56
CA CYS A 19 40.44 9.30 10.28
C CYS A 19 41.49 10.18 9.59
N ARG A 20 42.80 9.89 9.76
CA ARG A 20 43.88 10.62 9.05
C ARG A 20 44.07 10.19 7.60
N LEU A 21 43.65 8.97 7.22
CA LEU A 21 43.82 8.49 5.84
C LEU A 21 42.71 8.99 4.90
N ILE A 22 41.49 9.16 5.41
CA ILE A 22 40.31 9.59 4.63
C ILE A 22 40.36 11.10 4.33
N CYS A 23 40.94 11.91 5.22
CA CYS A 23 41.06 13.36 5.00
C CYS A 23 42.17 13.77 4.00
N SER A 24 43.12 12.87 3.69
CA SER A 24 44.23 13.15 2.74
C SER A 24 43.89 12.84 1.28
N LYS A 25 42.85 12.03 1.00
CA LYS A 25 42.43 11.70 -0.37
C LYS A 25 41.39 12.66 -0.97
N LEU A 26 40.78 13.52 -0.15
CA LEU A 26 39.78 14.51 -0.60
C LEU A 26 40.38 15.86 -1.04
N VAL A 27 41.66 16.11 -0.76
CA VAL A 27 42.35 17.36 -1.20
C VAL A 27 43.05 17.20 -2.56
N LYS A 28 43.12 15.98 -3.12
CA LYS A 28 43.90 15.70 -4.35
C LYS A 28 43.07 15.52 -5.64
N VAL A 29 41.75 15.78 -5.61
CA VAL A 29 40.87 15.63 -6.80
C VAL A 29 40.27 16.96 -7.27
N LEU A 30 40.56 18.10 -6.62
CA LEU A 30 40.14 19.43 -7.07
C LEU A 30 41.27 20.28 -7.67
N SER A 31 42.27 19.63 -8.26
CA SER A 31 43.39 20.30 -8.92
C SER A 31 43.81 19.47 -10.12
N GLU A 32 43.16 19.68 -11.27
CA GLU A 32 43.71 19.46 -12.62
C GLU A 32 42.61 19.65 -13.69
N SER A 33 42.44 20.86 -14.22
CA SER A 33 42.15 21.11 -15.64
C SER A 33 41.83 22.59 -15.90
N THR A 34 42.84 23.43 -16.11
CA THR A 34 42.73 24.58 -17.05
C THR A 34 44.10 25.15 -17.36
N THR A 35 44.58 24.99 -18.60
CA THR A 35 45.60 25.86 -19.19
C THR A 35 45.36 25.99 -20.69
N ARG A 36 45.13 27.22 -21.19
CA ARG A 36 46.06 27.92 -22.10
C ARG A 36 45.57 29.28 -22.66
N PHE A 37 46.46 30.27 -22.49
CA PHE A 37 46.75 31.52 -23.27
C PHE A 37 45.68 32.62 -23.43
N ASP A 38 45.88 33.95 -23.39
CA ASP A 38 46.85 35.00 -22.91
C ASP A 38 46.32 36.35 -23.53
N PRO A 39 46.86 37.60 -23.39
CA PRO A 39 47.54 38.31 -22.28
C PRO A 39 47.00 39.76 -21.97
N LYS A 40 47.25 40.23 -20.72
CA LYS A 40 47.70 41.58 -20.23
C LYS A 40 46.87 42.89 -20.43
N PRO A 41 47.20 44.02 -19.73
CA PRO A 41 47.61 44.20 -18.31
C PRO A 41 47.01 45.48 -17.63
N ARG A 42 47.16 45.66 -16.29
CA ARG A 42 47.79 46.86 -15.64
C ARG A 42 47.70 46.89 -14.09
N SER A 43 48.88 47.16 -13.51
CA SER A 43 49.24 47.88 -12.24
C SER A 43 48.69 47.39 -10.89
N ALA A 44 49.53 46.84 -9.99
CA ALA A 44 50.43 47.50 -9.02
C ALA A 44 49.71 47.88 -7.69
N VAL A 45 49.80 47.05 -6.64
CA VAL A 45 50.78 47.06 -5.52
C VAL A 45 50.56 48.21 -4.52
N THR A 46 50.16 47.85 -3.28
CA THR A 46 50.80 48.17 -1.96
C THR A 46 49.90 47.66 -0.80
N LYS A 47 50.35 46.68 0.00
CA LYS A 47 50.91 46.81 1.38
C LYS A 47 50.01 47.58 2.37
N THR A 48 49.48 46.90 3.41
CA THR A 48 49.97 46.88 4.81
C THR A 48 48.95 46.21 5.76
N LEU A 49 49.45 45.38 6.69
CA LEU A 49 48.83 45.06 7.99
C LEU A 49 49.46 46.00 9.03
N PRO A 50 48.78 46.36 10.15
CA PRO A 50 49.00 45.55 11.36
C PRO A 50 47.84 45.49 12.40
N HIS A 51 47.89 44.39 13.17
CA HIS A 51 47.62 44.22 14.61
C HIS A 51 46.30 44.56 15.34
N LEU A 52 45.95 43.59 16.22
CA LEU A 52 45.50 43.68 17.63
C LEU A 52 44.01 43.44 17.96
N CYS A 53 43.80 42.27 18.58
CA CYS A 53 42.89 41.89 19.68
C CYS A 53 41.54 42.61 19.85
N THR A 54 40.46 41.81 19.87
CA THR A 54 39.45 41.84 20.93
C THR A 54 38.54 40.59 20.84
N LEU A 55 38.44 39.85 21.95
CA LEU A 55 37.39 38.85 22.18
C LEU A 55 36.04 39.57 22.31
N SER A 56 34.99 39.10 21.64
CA SER A 56 33.62 39.17 22.17
C SER A 56 32.65 38.22 21.45
N GLY A 57 32.10 37.27 22.22
CA GLY A 57 30.75 36.71 22.15
C GLY A 57 30.16 36.29 20.80
N ILE A 58 30.30 35.00 20.45
CA ILE A 58 29.37 34.35 19.51
C ILE A 58 28.15 33.88 20.32
N LEU A 59 27.04 34.59 20.18
CA LEU A 59 25.72 34.15 20.61
C LEU A 59 25.26 33.06 19.63
N CYS A 60 25.34 31.80 20.04
CA CYS A 60 24.81 30.68 19.26
C CYS A 60 23.32 30.53 19.59
N SER A 61 22.46 31.14 18.75
CA SER A 61 21.01 30.96 18.84
C SER A 61 20.65 29.55 18.38
N LEU A 62 20.37 28.66 19.35
CA LEU A 62 19.76 27.35 19.14
C LEU A 62 18.34 27.53 18.57
N LEU A 63 18.18 27.38 17.26
CA LEU A 63 16.90 27.05 16.66
C LEU A 63 16.58 25.59 17.00
N LEU A 64 15.85 25.37 18.09
CA LEU A 64 15.15 24.12 18.35
C LEU A 64 14.03 23.99 17.32
N SER A 65 14.35 23.41 16.16
CA SER A 65 13.34 22.84 15.29
C SER A 65 12.74 21.65 16.02
N VAL A 66 11.56 21.85 16.63
CA VAL A 66 10.73 20.75 17.10
C VAL A 66 10.19 20.03 15.87
N SER A 67 10.99 19.13 15.32
CA SER A 67 10.48 18.09 14.43
C SER A 67 9.57 17.20 15.27
N HIS A 68 8.25 17.38 15.13
CA HIS A 68 7.32 16.36 15.61
C HIS A 68 7.71 15.05 14.94
N PRO A 69 7.98 13.97 15.69
CA PRO A 69 8.07 12.67 15.08
C PRO A 69 6.69 12.40 14.46
N VAL A 70 6.65 12.28 13.14
CA VAL A 70 5.58 11.51 12.52
C VAL A 70 5.78 10.11 13.06
N THR A 71 4.95 9.72 14.03
CA THR A 71 4.86 8.35 14.53
C THR A 71 4.45 7.49 13.35
N TYR A 72 5.43 6.92 12.66
CA TYR A 72 5.20 5.73 11.87
C TYR A 72 4.81 4.66 12.89
N ALA A 73 3.55 4.24 12.87
CA ALA A 73 3.13 3.06 13.61
C ALA A 73 4.11 1.93 13.24
N ASP A 74 4.70 1.29 14.24
CA ASP A 74 5.57 0.13 14.04
C ASP A 74 4.82 -0.85 13.11
N PRO A 75 5.40 -1.27 11.97
CA PRO A 75 4.68 -2.11 11.04
C PRO A 75 4.28 -3.40 11.73
N VAL A 76 2.98 -3.65 11.84
CA VAL A 76 2.46 -4.94 12.29
C VAL A 76 3.02 -5.99 11.34
N GLY A 77 3.90 -6.85 11.83
CA GLY A 77 4.39 -7.98 11.06
C GLY A 77 3.23 -8.85 10.57
N ARG A 78 3.45 -9.65 9.53
CA ARG A 78 2.46 -10.67 9.16
C ARG A 78 2.33 -11.69 10.28
N LEU A 79 1.12 -12.23 10.46
CA LEU A 79 0.87 -13.28 11.43
C LEU A 79 1.67 -14.54 11.07
N PRO A 80 2.08 -15.35 12.06
CA PRO A 80 2.62 -16.67 11.77
C PRO A 80 1.57 -17.56 11.11
N SER A 81 2.01 -18.55 10.33
CA SER A 81 1.11 -19.48 9.62
C SER A 81 0.20 -20.28 10.56
N SER A 82 0.59 -20.47 11.83
CA SER A 82 -0.24 -21.09 12.86
C SER A 82 -1.47 -20.26 13.25
N ALA A 83 -1.41 -18.93 13.07
CA ALA A 83 -2.52 -18.01 13.35
C ALA A 83 -3.32 -17.67 12.08
N LEU A 84 -2.63 -17.52 10.95
CA LEU A 84 -3.25 -17.35 9.65
C LEU A 84 -2.35 -17.98 8.58
N ASP A 85 -2.74 -19.16 8.11
CA ASP A 85 -1.97 -19.94 7.14
C ASP A 85 -2.07 -19.31 5.73
N VAL A 86 -1.23 -18.31 5.48
CA VAL A 86 -1.14 -17.53 4.24
C VAL A 86 0.33 -17.36 3.88
N HIS A 87 0.71 -17.71 2.66
CA HIS A 87 2.06 -17.46 2.19
C HIS A 87 2.25 -15.96 1.99
N ALA A 88 3.25 -15.38 2.66
CA ALA A 88 3.57 -13.97 2.49
C ALA A 88 3.82 -13.68 1.00
N PRO A 89 3.24 -12.61 0.42
CA PRO A 89 3.47 -12.26 -0.98
C PRO A 89 4.96 -12.11 -1.30
N SER A 90 5.75 -11.57 -0.36
CA SER A 90 7.20 -11.42 -0.51
C SER A 90 7.95 -12.74 -0.68
N ALA A 91 7.41 -13.87 -0.21
CA ALA A 91 8.01 -15.19 -0.40
C ALA A 91 7.79 -15.75 -1.83
N ARG A 92 6.95 -15.09 -2.64
CA ARG A 92 6.65 -15.46 -4.03
C ARG A 92 7.63 -14.85 -5.04
N VAL A 93 8.61 -14.10 -4.55
CA VAL A 93 9.66 -13.42 -5.33
C VAL A 93 11.03 -13.63 -4.70
N THR A 94 12.08 -13.49 -5.50
CA THR A 94 13.47 -13.44 -5.02
C THR A 94 14.23 -12.32 -5.73
N GLY A 95 15.37 -11.93 -5.17
CA GLY A 95 16.18 -10.80 -5.63
C GLY A 95 15.77 -9.47 -5.00
N GLU A 96 16.62 -8.46 -5.20
CA GLU A 96 16.40 -7.08 -4.73
C GLU A 96 15.62 -6.26 -5.78
N PRO A 97 14.94 -5.17 -5.38
CA PRO A 97 14.32 -4.24 -6.32
C PRO A 97 15.31 -3.78 -7.40
N GLY A 98 15.00 -4.07 -8.66
CA GLY A 98 15.88 -3.89 -9.81
C GLY A 98 16.27 -5.21 -10.48
N HIS A 99 16.20 -6.33 -9.74
CA HIS A 99 16.52 -7.67 -10.23
C HIS A 99 15.54 -8.73 -9.70
N MET A 100 14.34 -8.31 -9.29
CA MET A 100 13.34 -9.24 -8.74
C MET A 100 12.80 -10.17 -9.81
N ILE A 101 12.58 -11.44 -9.45
CA ILE A 101 11.93 -12.44 -10.30
C ILE A 101 10.84 -13.17 -9.52
N TYR A 102 9.80 -13.65 -10.21
CA TYR A 102 8.78 -14.50 -9.61
C TYR A 102 9.34 -15.92 -9.38
N THR A 103 9.16 -16.44 -8.17
CA THR A 103 9.51 -17.84 -7.82
C THR A 103 8.28 -18.72 -7.71
N HIS A 104 7.15 -18.15 -7.29
CA HIS A 104 5.91 -18.91 -7.08
C HIS A 104 4.68 -18.16 -7.62
N ARG A 105 3.99 -18.79 -8.58
CA ARG A 105 2.80 -18.21 -9.23
C ARG A 105 1.50 -18.99 -8.97
N ALA A 106 1.61 -20.19 -8.42
CA ALA A 106 0.46 -21.03 -8.13
C ALA A 106 -0.36 -20.45 -6.95
N CYS A 107 -1.55 -21.01 -6.78
CA CYS A 107 -2.39 -20.74 -5.62
C CYS A 107 -2.38 -21.95 -4.71
N SER A 108 -2.50 -21.69 -3.42
CA SER A 108 -2.61 -22.73 -2.40
C SER A 108 -3.98 -23.42 -2.54
N PRO A 109 -4.04 -24.71 -2.89
CA PRO A 109 -5.31 -25.44 -2.89
C PRO A 109 -5.83 -25.52 -1.46
N ARG A 110 -7.09 -25.12 -1.25
CA ARG A 110 -7.73 -25.11 0.06
C ARG A 110 -9.21 -25.38 -0.05
N ASP A 111 -9.76 -25.88 1.05
CA ASP A 111 -11.20 -25.91 1.25
C ASP A 111 -11.74 -24.47 1.25
N ILE A 112 -12.98 -24.33 0.78
CA ILE A 112 -13.72 -23.08 0.64
C ILE A 112 -14.86 -22.96 1.65
N ASP A 113 -14.97 -23.90 2.60
CA ASP A 113 -16.01 -23.89 3.63
C ASP A 113 -16.06 -22.60 4.46
N ASP A 114 -14.92 -21.93 4.67
CA ASP A 114 -14.77 -20.67 5.40
C ASP A 114 -14.37 -19.47 4.51
N LEU A 115 -14.62 -19.57 3.20
CA LEU A 115 -14.07 -18.67 2.18
C LEU A 115 -14.25 -17.16 2.48
N ARG A 116 -15.43 -16.74 2.96
CA ARG A 116 -15.68 -15.33 3.34
C ARG A 116 -14.74 -14.87 4.45
N THR A 117 -14.68 -15.62 5.54
CA THR A 117 -13.80 -15.35 6.68
C THR A 117 -12.35 -15.28 6.24
N ARG A 118 -11.93 -16.23 5.39
CA ARG A 118 -10.55 -16.27 4.89
C ARG A 118 -10.19 -15.06 4.03
N ILE A 119 -11.04 -14.69 3.07
CA ILE A 119 -10.85 -13.49 2.23
C ILE A 119 -10.67 -12.24 3.10
N VAL A 120 -11.53 -12.07 4.11
CA VAL A 120 -11.47 -10.93 5.04
C VAL A 120 -10.17 -10.95 5.84
N ASN A 121 -9.79 -12.10 6.41
CA ASN A 121 -8.57 -12.24 7.21
C ASN A 121 -7.29 -11.98 6.40
N VAL A 122 -7.21 -12.49 5.17
CA VAL A 122 -6.06 -12.26 4.27
C VAL A 122 -5.94 -10.77 3.94
N ALA A 123 -7.06 -10.11 3.62
CA ALA A 123 -7.06 -8.67 3.33
C ALA A 123 -6.71 -7.83 4.58
N ALA A 124 -7.25 -8.20 5.75
CA ALA A 124 -6.97 -7.53 7.02
C ALA A 124 -5.49 -7.63 7.39
N GLN A 125 -4.85 -8.79 7.20
CA GLN A 125 -3.42 -8.95 7.45
C GLN A 125 -2.57 -8.02 6.60
N GLU A 126 -2.85 -7.89 5.30
CA GLU A 126 -2.07 -6.97 4.46
C GLU A 126 -2.36 -5.51 4.79
N TRP A 127 -3.59 -5.17 5.19
CA TRP A 127 -3.86 -3.84 5.72
C TRP A 127 -3.06 -3.55 7.00
N GLY A 128 -2.94 -4.53 7.90
CA GLY A 128 -2.06 -4.50 9.07
C GLY A 128 -0.58 -4.30 8.71
N PHE A 129 -0.06 -5.09 7.77
CA PHE A 129 1.34 -5.03 7.30
C PHE A 129 1.70 -3.69 6.62
N PHE A 130 0.70 -3.04 6.04
CA PHE A 130 0.78 -1.70 5.50
C PHE A 130 0.43 -0.62 6.57
N GLY A 131 0.44 -0.94 7.86
CA GLY A 131 0.33 0.06 8.93
C GLY A 131 -1.08 0.63 9.12
N MET A 132 -2.12 -0.16 8.84
CA MET A 132 -3.51 0.08 9.24
C MET A 132 -4.10 1.44 8.82
N SER A 133 -3.64 2.00 7.70
CA SER A 133 -4.13 3.32 7.27
C SER A 133 -5.59 3.31 6.80
N VAL A 134 -6.35 4.36 7.16
CA VAL A 134 -7.76 4.52 6.80
C VAL A 134 -7.96 5.67 5.81
N LEU A 135 -8.89 5.48 4.87
CA LEU A 135 -9.43 6.51 3.99
C LEU A 135 -10.93 6.62 4.26
N ASP A 136 -11.30 7.58 5.10
CA ASP A 136 -12.70 7.88 5.37
C ASP A 136 -13.32 8.69 4.22
N LEU A 137 -14.44 8.21 3.68
CA LEU A 137 -15.21 8.82 2.59
C LEU A 137 -16.65 9.14 3.01
N THR A 138 -17.00 9.00 4.29
CA THR A 138 -18.33 9.26 4.84
C THR A 138 -18.66 10.75 4.91
N HIS A 139 -17.64 11.59 5.06
CA HIS A 139 -17.79 13.04 4.97
C HIS A 139 -17.98 13.46 3.51
N THR A 140 -19.23 13.71 3.10
CA THR A 140 -19.56 14.22 1.77
C THR A 140 -19.92 15.70 1.80
N ARG A 141 -19.87 16.37 0.64
CA ARG A 141 -20.30 17.77 0.49
C ARG A 141 -21.79 17.98 0.83
N VAL A 142 -22.59 16.93 0.73
CA VAL A 142 -24.04 16.99 0.95
C VAL A 142 -24.39 16.84 2.43
N SER A 143 -23.64 16.01 3.16
CA SER A 143 -23.88 15.74 4.59
C SER A 143 -23.15 16.69 5.55
N ASN A 144 -22.30 17.59 5.05
CA ASN A 144 -21.51 18.49 5.89
C ASN A 144 -21.45 19.90 5.28
N ALA A 145 -22.10 20.88 5.93
CA ALA A 145 -22.09 22.28 5.53
C ALA A 145 -20.69 22.90 5.52
N ASP A 146 -19.79 22.38 6.36
CA ASP A 146 -18.38 22.79 6.45
C ASP A 146 -17.45 21.93 5.59
N PHE A 147 -17.99 21.11 4.67
CA PHE A 147 -17.18 20.24 3.82
C PHE A 147 -16.16 21.04 3.01
N LYS A 148 -14.89 20.87 3.36
CA LYS A 148 -13.76 21.32 2.56
C LYS A 148 -13.27 20.16 1.72
N ALA A 149 -13.51 20.22 0.41
CA ALA A 149 -12.96 19.27 -0.54
C ALA A 149 -11.43 19.25 -0.37
N GLN A 150 -10.91 18.17 0.21
CA GLN A 150 -9.46 18.03 0.35
C GLN A 150 -8.89 17.86 -1.06
N PRO A 151 -7.98 18.76 -1.50
CA PRO A 151 -7.35 18.60 -2.79
C PRO A 151 -6.68 17.23 -2.83
N TRP A 152 -6.76 16.56 -3.99
CA TRP A 152 -6.06 15.30 -4.15
C TRP A 152 -4.57 15.55 -3.90
N ARG A 153 -4.06 15.00 -2.81
CA ARG A 153 -2.63 14.98 -2.52
C ARG A 153 -2.13 13.58 -2.80
N ARG A 154 -1.01 13.51 -3.53
CA ARG A 154 -0.27 12.27 -3.67
C ARG A 154 0.14 11.81 -2.27
N THR A 155 -0.13 10.56 -1.94
CA THR A 155 0.47 9.95 -0.74
C THR A 155 1.98 9.99 -0.92
N LEU A 156 2.65 10.72 -0.03
CA LEU A 156 4.10 10.65 0.11
C LEU A 156 4.40 9.35 0.85
N ILE A 157 5.17 8.47 0.21
CA ILE A 157 5.65 7.23 0.79
C ILE A 157 7.15 7.43 0.96
N ALA A 158 7.65 7.20 2.17
CA ALA A 158 9.08 7.29 2.44
C ALA A 158 9.83 6.23 1.60
N PRO A 159 11.02 6.55 1.04
CA PRO A 159 11.72 5.62 0.14
C PRO A 159 12.01 4.24 0.74
N ASP A 160 12.33 4.20 2.03
CA ASP A 160 12.53 2.97 2.83
C ASP A 160 11.23 2.16 2.95
N GLU A 161 10.09 2.81 3.22
CA GLU A 161 8.79 2.14 3.24
C GLU A 161 8.40 1.61 1.86
N ALA A 162 8.68 2.36 0.78
CA ALA A 162 8.46 1.91 -0.58
C ALA A 162 9.29 0.67 -0.91
N GLN A 163 10.55 0.63 -0.46
CA GLN A 163 11.44 -0.51 -0.62
C GLN A 163 10.97 -1.72 0.23
N ARG A 164 10.57 -1.50 1.48
CA ARG A 164 10.08 -2.54 2.41
C ARG A 164 8.92 -3.34 1.82
N VAL A 165 7.97 -2.66 1.18
CA VAL A 165 6.78 -3.31 0.60
C VAL A 165 6.98 -3.75 -0.86
N ALA A 166 8.13 -3.48 -1.48
CA ALA A 166 8.37 -3.73 -2.90
C ALA A 166 8.20 -5.21 -3.26
N SER A 167 8.84 -6.11 -2.52
CA SER A 167 8.70 -7.56 -2.73
C SER A 167 7.29 -8.08 -2.49
N SER A 168 6.56 -7.46 -1.56
CA SER A 168 5.16 -7.84 -1.29
C SER A 168 4.25 -7.49 -2.47
N ILE A 169 4.40 -6.29 -3.05
CA ILE A 169 3.62 -5.88 -4.22
C ILE A 169 4.00 -6.70 -5.45
N ALA A 170 5.28 -7.03 -5.64
CA ALA A 170 5.70 -7.98 -6.69
C ALA A 170 5.06 -9.36 -6.48
N GLY A 171 4.97 -9.81 -5.23
CA GLY A 171 4.25 -11.00 -4.81
C GLY A 171 2.79 -11.00 -5.23
N TYR A 172 2.08 -9.88 -5.10
CA TYR A 172 0.70 -9.77 -5.58
C TYR A 172 0.62 -10.01 -7.09
N TRP A 173 1.51 -9.41 -7.88
CA TRP A 173 1.56 -9.59 -9.32
C TRP A 173 1.88 -11.02 -9.74
N SER A 174 2.65 -11.76 -8.94
CA SER A 174 2.97 -13.17 -9.25
C SER A 174 1.71 -14.04 -9.36
N SER A 175 0.61 -13.66 -8.69
CA SER A 175 -0.68 -14.37 -8.68
C SER A 175 -1.55 -14.12 -9.91
N THR A 176 -1.20 -13.18 -10.78
CA THR A 176 -1.98 -12.89 -12.00
C THR A 176 -1.31 -13.52 -13.21
N PRO A 177 -2.07 -14.07 -14.17
CA PRO A 177 -1.58 -14.33 -15.52
C PRO A 177 -1.00 -13.05 -16.15
N ASP A 178 -0.04 -13.18 -17.05
CA ASP A 178 0.46 -12.09 -17.91
C ASP A 178 1.02 -10.83 -17.19
N SER A 179 1.59 -10.99 -16.01
CA SER A 179 2.20 -9.90 -15.23
C SER A 179 3.73 -9.85 -15.24
N ALA A 180 4.41 -10.75 -15.97
CA ALA A 180 5.88 -10.80 -15.98
C ALA A 180 6.49 -9.49 -16.49
N TRP A 181 5.96 -8.96 -17.60
CA TRP A 181 6.39 -7.68 -18.17
C TRP A 181 6.19 -6.50 -17.21
N ILE A 182 5.23 -6.56 -16.28
CA ILE A 182 4.99 -5.51 -15.29
C ILE A 182 6.15 -5.44 -14.28
N LEU A 183 6.64 -6.61 -13.84
CA LEU A 183 7.79 -6.68 -12.94
C LEU A 183 9.08 -6.26 -13.66
N GLU A 184 9.25 -6.66 -14.92
CA GLU A 184 10.39 -6.26 -15.75
C GLU A 184 10.51 -4.74 -15.87
N ILE A 185 9.44 -4.06 -16.30
CA ILE A 185 9.41 -2.59 -16.39
C ILE A 185 9.61 -1.93 -15.02
N GLN A 186 9.10 -2.56 -13.95
CA GLN A 186 9.32 -2.05 -12.60
C GLN A 186 10.79 -2.20 -12.15
N ASN A 187 11.45 -3.30 -12.51
CA ASN A 187 12.88 -3.50 -12.28
C ASN A 187 13.72 -2.45 -13.01
N GLU A 188 13.44 -2.17 -14.29
CA GLU A 188 14.10 -1.08 -15.04
C GLU A 188 13.91 0.28 -14.34
N SER A 189 12.71 0.53 -13.80
CA SER A 189 12.44 1.73 -13.02
C SER A 189 13.27 1.80 -11.74
N TRP A 190 13.44 0.71 -11.00
CA TRP A 190 14.26 0.68 -9.79
C TRP A 190 15.75 0.81 -10.11
N GLN A 191 16.24 0.19 -11.19
CA GLN A 191 17.61 0.37 -11.67
C GLN A 191 17.90 1.84 -12.00
N SER A 192 16.93 2.53 -12.60
CA SER A 192 17.10 3.93 -13.02
C SER A 192 16.89 4.95 -11.90
N ASN A 193 15.92 4.70 -10.99
CA ASN A 193 15.44 5.69 -10.01
C ASN A 193 15.70 5.28 -8.56
N GLY A 194 16.36 4.15 -8.32
CA GLY A 194 16.60 3.57 -7.00
C GLY A 194 15.45 2.71 -6.47
N PRO A 195 15.73 1.81 -5.50
CA PRO A 195 14.79 0.81 -4.98
C PRO A 195 13.61 1.43 -4.20
N GLY A 196 13.78 2.64 -3.66
CA GLY A 196 12.70 3.40 -3.01
C GLY A 196 11.74 4.09 -3.98
N SER A 197 11.93 3.94 -5.30
CA SER A 197 10.96 4.44 -6.27
C SER A 197 9.68 3.59 -6.23
N ARG A 198 8.54 4.29 -6.23
CA ARG A 198 7.21 3.66 -6.11
C ARG A 198 6.88 2.77 -7.31
N TRP A 199 5.92 1.88 -7.10
CA TRP A 199 5.27 1.14 -8.17
C TRP A 199 4.61 2.06 -9.20
N ARG A 200 4.92 1.82 -10.48
CA ARG A 200 4.40 2.61 -11.61
C ARG A 200 3.01 2.15 -12.03
N ASN A 201 2.81 0.84 -12.13
CA ASN A 201 1.55 0.24 -12.56
C ASN A 201 0.58 0.11 -11.37
N PRO A 202 -0.71 0.47 -11.53
CA PRO A 202 -1.72 0.27 -10.50
C PRO A 202 -1.90 -1.22 -10.16
N TRP A 203 -1.66 -1.61 -8.91
CA TRP A 203 -1.62 -3.02 -8.47
C TRP A 203 -2.88 -3.47 -7.71
N SER A 204 -3.96 -2.68 -7.75
CA SER A 204 -5.21 -3.01 -7.03
C SER A 204 -5.87 -4.32 -7.48
N ALA A 205 -5.79 -4.67 -8.77
CA ALA A 205 -6.35 -5.92 -9.28
C ALA A 205 -5.47 -7.13 -8.93
N ALA A 206 -4.14 -6.94 -8.94
CA ALA A 206 -3.19 -7.94 -8.48
C ALA A 206 -3.33 -8.26 -6.99
N PHE A 207 -3.57 -7.22 -6.17
CA PHE A 207 -3.88 -7.41 -4.74
C PHE A 207 -5.10 -8.31 -4.54
N ILE A 208 -6.24 -7.98 -5.18
CA ILE A 208 -7.45 -8.80 -5.08
C ILE A 208 -7.18 -10.22 -5.61
N SER A 209 -6.51 -10.34 -6.75
CA SER A 209 -6.17 -11.64 -7.33
C SER A 209 -5.33 -12.50 -6.38
N TRP A 210 -4.39 -11.89 -5.66
CA TRP A 210 -3.59 -12.58 -4.66
C TRP A 210 -4.41 -12.96 -3.43
N VAL A 211 -5.27 -12.08 -2.93
CA VAL A 211 -6.19 -12.41 -1.83
C VAL A 211 -7.06 -13.61 -2.20
N MET A 212 -7.66 -13.62 -3.39
CA MET A 212 -8.48 -14.73 -3.87
C MET A 212 -7.66 -16.01 -4.05
N CYS A 213 -6.45 -15.90 -4.60
CA CYS A 213 -5.50 -17.00 -4.77
C CYS A 213 -5.15 -17.67 -3.44
N GLU A 214 -4.79 -16.90 -2.42
CA GLU A 214 -4.50 -17.44 -1.08
C GLU A 214 -5.76 -17.90 -0.34
N SER A 215 -6.94 -17.42 -0.73
CA SER A 215 -8.22 -17.85 -0.15
C SER A 215 -8.78 -19.15 -0.76
N GLY A 216 -8.07 -19.78 -1.70
CA GLY A 216 -8.48 -21.04 -2.33
C GLY A 216 -9.18 -20.88 -3.68
N LEU A 217 -9.32 -19.65 -4.20
CA LEU A 217 -9.87 -19.37 -5.53
C LEU A 217 -8.76 -19.34 -6.60
N GLY A 218 -8.04 -20.46 -6.72
CA GLY A 218 -6.96 -20.62 -7.70
C GLY A 218 -7.43 -20.94 -9.12
N ASP A 219 -8.59 -21.59 -9.25
CA ASP A 219 -9.20 -21.94 -10.53
C ASP A 219 -9.79 -20.69 -11.21
N ASN A 220 -9.35 -20.43 -12.44
CA ASN A 220 -9.79 -19.29 -13.24
C ASN A 220 -11.28 -19.32 -13.58
N LYS A 221 -11.92 -20.49 -13.62
CA LYS A 221 -13.39 -20.59 -13.79
C LYS A 221 -14.14 -20.05 -12.58
N ARG A 222 -13.57 -20.19 -11.39
CA ARG A 222 -14.13 -19.69 -10.13
C ARG A 222 -13.79 -18.22 -9.89
N PHE A 223 -12.56 -17.82 -10.19
CA PHE A 223 -12.15 -16.41 -10.15
C PHE A 223 -11.05 -16.12 -11.17
N GLN A 224 -11.34 -15.30 -12.17
CA GLN A 224 -10.41 -14.90 -13.21
C GLN A 224 -9.42 -13.87 -12.67
N ARG A 225 -8.38 -14.37 -11.98
CA ARG A 225 -7.22 -13.56 -11.55
C ARG A 225 -6.65 -12.80 -12.74
N ALA A 226 -6.39 -11.51 -12.57
CA ALA A 226 -6.04 -10.64 -13.69
C ALA A 226 -5.28 -9.40 -13.26
N ILE A 227 -4.52 -8.83 -14.21
CA ILE A 227 -3.80 -7.56 -14.03
C ILE A 227 -4.74 -6.35 -13.96
N ALA A 228 -6.03 -6.50 -14.29
CA ALA A 228 -7.02 -5.43 -14.32
C ALA A 228 -8.38 -5.88 -13.77
N HIS A 229 -9.09 -4.95 -13.13
CA HIS A 229 -10.37 -5.22 -12.45
C HIS A 229 -11.48 -5.69 -13.40
N HIS A 230 -11.50 -5.18 -14.64
CA HIS A 230 -12.60 -5.48 -15.55
C HIS A 230 -12.73 -6.97 -15.87
N SER A 231 -11.66 -7.77 -15.81
CA SER A 231 -11.72 -9.21 -16.13
C SER A 231 -12.67 -9.98 -15.21
N TYR A 232 -12.48 -9.90 -13.88
CA TYR A 232 -13.39 -10.60 -12.95
C TYR A 232 -14.74 -9.88 -12.76
N ILE A 233 -14.83 -8.58 -13.07
CA ILE A 233 -16.14 -7.92 -13.19
C ILE A 233 -16.93 -8.55 -14.35
N ASP A 234 -16.30 -8.71 -15.51
CA ASP A 234 -16.92 -9.30 -16.70
C ASP A 234 -17.32 -10.75 -16.44
N GLN A 235 -16.45 -11.54 -15.79
CA GLN A 235 -16.79 -12.90 -15.37
C GLN A 235 -18.02 -12.93 -14.46
N ALA A 236 -18.10 -12.05 -13.46
CA ALA A 236 -19.24 -12.01 -12.55
C ALA A 236 -20.55 -11.54 -13.22
N ILE A 237 -20.47 -10.65 -14.22
CA ILE A 237 -21.62 -10.25 -15.05
C ILE A 237 -22.10 -11.41 -15.91
N LEU A 238 -21.18 -12.16 -16.53
CA LEU A 238 -21.55 -13.36 -17.29
C LEU A 238 -22.16 -14.43 -16.38
N ALA A 239 -21.62 -14.60 -15.18
CA ALA A 239 -22.12 -15.55 -14.19
C ALA A 239 -23.54 -15.21 -13.73
N SER A 240 -23.91 -13.94 -13.56
CA SER A 240 -25.28 -13.57 -13.16
C SER A 240 -26.33 -13.87 -14.24
N MET A 241 -25.92 -14.06 -15.49
CA MET A 241 -26.78 -14.44 -16.61
C MET A 241 -26.89 -15.96 -16.82
N GLN A 242 -26.13 -16.77 -16.08
CA GLN A 242 -26.06 -18.21 -16.25
C GLN A 242 -26.53 -18.92 -14.97
N ALA A 243 -27.45 -19.88 -15.09
CA ALA A 243 -27.92 -20.64 -13.93
C ALA A 243 -26.77 -21.44 -13.29
N GLU A 244 -26.02 -22.19 -14.10
CA GLU A 244 -24.98 -23.12 -13.66
C GLU A 244 -23.55 -22.56 -13.85
N SER A 245 -23.29 -21.35 -13.31
CA SER A 245 -21.93 -20.80 -13.33
C SER A 245 -21.08 -21.34 -12.18
N GLU A 246 -19.87 -21.81 -12.48
CA GLU A 246 -18.84 -22.16 -11.49
C GLU A 246 -18.19 -20.92 -10.81
N SER A 247 -18.47 -19.71 -11.33
CA SER A 247 -17.91 -18.46 -10.80
C SER A 247 -18.27 -18.28 -9.33
N ALA A 248 -17.26 -17.98 -8.52
CA ALA A 248 -17.44 -17.67 -7.11
C ALA A 248 -18.17 -16.33 -6.91
N TYR A 249 -18.25 -15.48 -7.94
CA TYR A 249 -18.92 -14.18 -7.85
C TYR A 249 -20.02 -14.03 -8.90
N ARG A 250 -21.13 -13.40 -8.50
CA ARG A 250 -22.20 -12.94 -9.39
C ARG A 250 -22.36 -11.42 -9.24
N ALA A 251 -22.55 -10.73 -10.37
CA ALA A 251 -22.68 -9.27 -10.38
C ALA A 251 -24.14 -8.83 -10.28
N PHE A 252 -24.39 -7.85 -9.42
CA PHE A 252 -25.67 -7.16 -9.22
C PHE A 252 -25.46 -5.65 -9.24
N ASN A 253 -26.51 -4.88 -9.50
CA ASN A 253 -26.47 -3.46 -9.17
C ASN A 253 -26.45 -3.30 -7.63
N PRO A 254 -25.75 -2.28 -7.10
CA PRO A 254 -25.87 -1.95 -5.69
C PRO A 254 -27.34 -1.77 -5.30
N GLY A 255 -27.76 -2.37 -4.19
CA GLY A 255 -29.13 -2.31 -3.71
C GLY A 255 -30.07 -3.43 -4.21
N GLU A 256 -29.60 -4.34 -5.07
CA GLU A 256 -30.39 -5.50 -5.52
C GLU A 256 -30.20 -6.76 -4.64
N GLN A 257 -29.09 -6.84 -3.91
CA GLN A 257 -28.74 -7.97 -3.05
C GLN A 257 -28.10 -7.48 -1.75
N THR A 258 -28.22 -8.27 -0.68
CA THR A 258 -27.51 -8.00 0.58
C THR A 258 -26.01 -8.04 0.37
N ILE A 259 -25.33 -6.98 0.79
CA ILE A 259 -23.86 -6.88 0.80
C ILE A 259 -23.33 -7.56 2.06
N LEU A 260 -22.36 -8.47 1.90
CA LEU A 260 -21.76 -9.23 2.99
C LEU A 260 -20.23 -9.16 2.94
N PRO A 261 -19.52 -9.36 4.07
CA PRO A 261 -18.06 -9.44 4.06
C PRO A 261 -17.56 -10.54 3.13
N GLY A 262 -16.52 -10.26 2.35
CA GLY A 262 -16.00 -11.08 1.25
C GLY A 262 -16.55 -10.71 -0.14
N ASP A 263 -17.61 -9.90 -0.21
CA ASP A 263 -18.09 -9.34 -1.48
C ASP A 263 -17.12 -8.28 -2.04
N LEU A 264 -17.23 -7.95 -3.33
CA LEU A 264 -16.47 -6.86 -3.94
C LEU A 264 -17.40 -5.71 -4.34
N LEU A 265 -17.04 -4.48 -3.98
CA LEU A 265 -17.73 -3.26 -4.47
C LEU A 265 -16.84 -2.53 -5.46
N CYS A 266 -17.37 -2.34 -6.68
CA CYS A 266 -16.60 -1.83 -7.81
C CYS A 266 -17.10 -0.46 -8.28
N ARG A 267 -16.15 0.46 -8.50
CA ARG A 267 -16.40 1.77 -9.14
C ARG A 267 -15.83 1.83 -10.56
N GLY A 268 -16.54 2.50 -11.45
CA GLY A 268 -16.03 2.93 -12.75
C GLY A 268 -15.15 4.18 -12.62
N SER A 269 -14.30 4.43 -13.58
CA SER A 269 -13.58 5.70 -13.70
C SER A 269 -13.53 6.17 -15.14
N ARG A 270 -13.15 5.26 -16.04
CA ARG A 270 -13.20 5.49 -17.48
C ARG A 270 -13.58 4.18 -18.17
N PRO A 271 -14.85 4.02 -18.60
CA PRO A 271 -16.00 4.91 -18.35
C PRO A 271 -16.42 5.01 -16.88
N SER A 272 -17.19 6.04 -16.54
CA SER A 272 -17.84 6.17 -15.23
C SER A 272 -19.18 5.45 -15.23
N TYR A 273 -19.15 4.12 -15.27
CA TYR A 273 -20.36 3.29 -15.28
C TYR A 273 -21.29 3.62 -14.10
N ARG A 274 -22.59 3.53 -14.36
CA ARG A 274 -23.66 3.73 -13.37
C ARG A 274 -24.36 2.44 -12.97
N SER A 275 -24.25 1.39 -13.79
CA SER A 275 -24.90 0.09 -13.58
C SER A 275 -24.09 -1.05 -14.21
N ILE A 276 -24.41 -2.29 -13.83
CA ILE A 276 -23.86 -3.48 -14.49
C ILE A 276 -24.26 -3.57 -15.96
N ALA A 277 -25.44 -3.02 -16.33
CA ALA A 277 -25.94 -3.02 -17.70
C ALA A 277 -25.05 -2.17 -18.62
N GLU A 278 -24.62 -0.98 -18.17
CA GLU A 278 -23.68 -0.15 -18.94
C GLU A 278 -22.32 -0.85 -19.11
N ARG A 279 -21.84 -1.56 -18.07
CA ARG A 279 -20.59 -2.33 -18.22
C ARG A 279 -20.75 -3.49 -19.20
N ARG A 280 -21.92 -4.14 -19.21
CA ARG A 280 -22.22 -5.30 -20.05
C ARG A 280 -22.13 -5.01 -21.55
N GLU A 281 -22.42 -3.78 -21.98
CA GLU A 281 -22.24 -3.33 -23.37
C GLU A 281 -20.77 -3.35 -23.82
N GLN A 282 -19.84 -3.52 -22.87
CA GLN A 282 -18.41 -3.37 -23.07
C GLN A 282 -17.60 -4.57 -22.58
N LEU A 283 -18.22 -5.74 -22.41
CA LEU A 283 -17.55 -6.97 -22.00
C LEU A 283 -16.33 -7.26 -22.88
N GLY A 284 -15.24 -7.68 -22.25
CA GLY A 284 -13.97 -7.95 -22.94
C GLY A 284 -13.17 -6.69 -23.30
N MET A 285 -13.78 -5.50 -23.32
CA MET A 285 -13.05 -4.24 -23.51
C MET A 285 -12.43 -3.77 -22.18
N GLY A 286 -11.18 -3.31 -22.25
CA GLY A 286 -10.46 -2.79 -21.10
C GLY A 286 -11.13 -1.54 -20.51
N ALA A 287 -11.33 -1.53 -19.20
CA ALA A 287 -11.92 -0.40 -18.48
C ALA A 287 -11.08 0.00 -17.26
N ARG A 288 -10.96 1.31 -17.01
CA ARG A 288 -10.38 1.80 -15.75
C ARG A 288 -11.45 1.72 -14.67
N SER A 289 -11.39 0.65 -13.89
CA SER A 289 -12.24 0.39 -12.73
C SER A 289 -11.40 0.10 -11.50
N HIS A 290 -12.05 0.03 -10.35
CA HIS A 290 -11.42 -0.33 -9.08
C HIS A 290 -12.47 -0.94 -8.15
N CYS A 291 -12.17 -2.15 -7.68
CA CYS A 291 -12.92 -2.84 -6.66
C CYS A 291 -12.12 -2.89 -5.36
N ASP A 292 -12.82 -2.99 -4.25
CA ASP A 292 -12.29 -3.25 -2.92
C ASP A 292 -13.13 -4.37 -2.26
N ILE A 293 -12.54 -5.08 -1.30
CA ILE A 293 -13.16 -6.21 -0.59
C ILE A 293 -13.97 -5.68 0.58
N VAL A 294 -15.24 -6.06 0.69
CA VAL A 294 -16.06 -5.77 1.88
C VAL A 294 -15.53 -6.57 3.06
N VAL A 295 -15.20 -5.89 4.16
CA VAL A 295 -14.65 -6.53 5.36
C VAL A 295 -15.53 -6.33 6.59
N ALA A 296 -16.35 -5.27 6.60
CA ALA A 296 -17.42 -5.12 7.57
C ALA A 296 -18.56 -4.24 7.06
N ILE A 297 -19.74 -4.42 7.63
CA ILE A 297 -20.93 -3.58 7.42
C ILE A 297 -21.40 -3.08 8.80
N GLU A 298 -21.45 -1.77 8.98
CA GLU A 298 -21.90 -1.15 10.23
C GLU A 298 -23.14 -0.29 9.93
N GLU A 299 -24.29 -0.96 9.81
CA GLU A 299 -25.58 -0.33 9.45
C GLU A 299 -25.96 0.80 10.42
N GLN A 300 -25.74 0.60 11.72
CA GLN A 300 -26.03 1.59 12.77
C GLN A 300 -25.16 2.84 12.63
N LYS A 301 -23.91 2.69 12.17
CA LYS A 301 -22.98 3.79 11.89
C LYS A 301 -23.08 4.27 10.43
N ARG A 302 -24.04 3.75 9.65
CA ARG A 302 -24.27 4.07 8.23
C ARG A 302 -23.01 4.00 7.37
N ARG A 303 -22.21 2.94 7.55
CA ARG A 303 -20.94 2.80 6.85
C ARG A 303 -20.63 1.37 6.40
N ILE A 304 -19.94 1.27 5.27
CA ILE A 304 -19.42 0.01 4.71
C ILE A 304 -17.90 0.09 4.69
N LEU A 305 -17.24 -0.90 5.29
CA LEU A 305 -15.79 -0.97 5.43
C LEU A 305 -15.22 -1.88 4.34
N LEU A 306 -14.26 -1.35 3.57
CA LEU A 306 -13.66 -2.05 2.44
C LEU A 306 -12.14 -2.04 2.53
N ILE A 307 -11.46 -3.15 2.24
CA ILE A 307 -9.99 -3.18 2.10
C ILE A 307 -9.61 -3.31 0.63
N GLY A 308 -8.69 -2.47 0.19
CA GLY A 308 -8.19 -2.48 -1.18
C GLY A 308 -6.71 -2.17 -1.29
N GLY A 309 -6.09 -2.78 -2.30
CA GLY A 309 -4.72 -2.49 -2.72
C GLY A 309 -4.66 -1.25 -3.62
N ASN A 310 -3.50 -0.60 -3.65
CA ASN A 310 -3.23 0.63 -4.42
C ASN A 310 -4.26 1.76 -4.19
N VAL A 311 -4.92 1.80 -3.03
CA VAL A 311 -5.78 2.91 -2.61
C VAL A 311 -4.87 4.06 -2.19
N ARG A 312 -4.71 5.05 -3.07
CA ARG A 312 -3.66 6.08 -2.95
C ARG A 312 -2.24 5.48 -2.79
N SER A 313 -1.93 4.47 -3.61
CA SER A 313 -0.63 3.76 -3.66
C SER A 313 -0.32 2.86 -2.46
N TRP A 314 -1.33 2.43 -1.70
CA TRP A 314 -1.16 1.70 -0.45
C TRP A 314 -2.27 0.65 -0.25
N VAL A 315 -2.13 -0.28 0.70
CA VAL A 315 -3.27 -1.09 1.16
C VAL A 315 -4.01 -0.29 2.24
N ARG A 316 -5.27 0.04 2.00
CA ARG A 316 -6.05 0.88 2.93
C ARG A 316 -7.41 0.28 3.22
N LEU A 317 -7.89 0.54 4.42
CA LEU A 317 -9.29 0.48 4.74
C LEU A 317 -9.97 1.74 4.20
N LYS A 318 -11.05 1.57 3.44
CA LYS A 318 -11.94 2.63 3.00
C LYS A 318 -13.24 2.53 3.77
N VAL A 319 -13.73 3.67 4.25
CA VAL A 319 -15.04 3.77 4.90
C VAL A 319 -15.97 4.48 3.92
N LEU A 320 -16.91 3.75 3.34
CA LEU A 320 -17.94 4.33 2.47
C LEU A 320 -19.19 4.70 3.28
N PRO A 321 -19.87 5.80 2.94
CA PRO A 321 -21.22 6.06 3.44
C PRO A 321 -22.18 4.99 2.90
N GLY A 322 -23.14 4.58 3.72
CA GLY A 322 -24.15 3.60 3.34
C GLY A 322 -25.54 4.01 3.82
N GLN A 323 -26.56 3.61 3.06
CA GLN A 323 -27.96 3.92 3.30
C GLN A 323 -28.83 2.68 3.10
N PHE A 324 -30.03 2.67 3.68
CA PHE A 324 -31.06 1.73 3.31
C PHE A 324 -31.85 2.27 2.11
N ASN A 325 -32.07 1.43 1.10
CA ASN A 325 -32.96 1.76 -0.01
C ASN A 325 -34.43 1.43 0.33
N GLU A 326 -35.33 1.71 -0.62
CA GLU A 326 -36.78 1.50 -0.46
C GLU A 326 -37.17 0.04 -0.18
N ASN A 327 -36.32 -0.92 -0.59
CA ASN A 327 -36.51 -2.34 -0.35
C ASN A 327 -35.92 -2.82 0.99
N GLY A 328 -35.39 -1.90 1.81
CA GLY A 328 -34.74 -2.23 3.09
C GLY A 328 -33.36 -2.87 2.94
N LEU A 329 -32.74 -2.81 1.75
CA LEU A 329 -31.39 -3.29 1.53
C LEU A 329 -30.36 -2.18 1.80
N PHE A 330 -29.28 -2.53 2.49
CA PHE A 330 -28.19 -1.60 2.77
C PHE A 330 -27.23 -1.51 1.58
N GLU A 331 -27.03 -0.29 1.06
CA GLU A 331 -26.26 -0.01 -0.17
C GLU A 331 -25.28 1.16 0.02
N PRO A 332 -24.18 1.22 -0.76
CA PRO A 332 -23.26 2.34 -0.73
C PRO A 332 -23.88 3.62 -1.31
N GLU A 333 -23.80 4.72 -0.56
CA GLU A 333 -24.15 6.04 -1.08
C GLU A 333 -23.11 6.54 -2.11
N PRO A 334 -23.49 7.41 -3.06
CA PRO A 334 -22.53 8.15 -3.87
C PRO A 334 -21.60 9.01 -3.01
N TYR A 335 -20.31 9.03 -3.34
CA TYR A 335 -19.28 9.75 -2.57
C TYR A 335 -18.32 10.48 -3.51
N ASN A 336 -17.92 11.72 -3.19
CA ASN A 336 -16.94 12.49 -3.96
C ASN A 336 -17.18 12.48 -5.49
N ASN A 337 -18.43 12.65 -5.94
CA ASN A 337 -18.87 12.56 -7.33
C ASN A 337 -18.59 11.20 -8.01
N ARG A 338 -18.45 10.15 -7.21
CA ARG A 338 -18.29 8.75 -7.64
C ARG A 338 -19.43 7.92 -7.08
N ARG A 339 -19.62 6.75 -7.67
CA ARG A 339 -20.57 5.74 -7.20
C ARG A 339 -19.99 4.36 -7.40
N ILE A 340 -20.48 3.42 -6.61
CA ILE A 340 -20.35 2.00 -6.91
C ILE A 340 -21.34 1.70 -8.04
N PHE A 341 -20.92 0.92 -9.04
CA PHE A 341 -21.80 0.52 -10.16
C PHE A 341 -22.07 -0.98 -10.17
N ALA A 342 -21.22 -1.76 -9.50
CA ALA A 342 -21.34 -3.20 -9.42
C ALA A 342 -21.04 -3.68 -8.00
N HIS A 343 -21.93 -4.52 -7.49
CA HIS A 343 -21.75 -5.37 -6.32
C HIS A 343 -21.49 -6.78 -6.84
N LEU A 344 -20.28 -7.29 -6.63
CA LEU A 344 -19.97 -8.69 -6.93
C LEU A 344 -20.19 -9.48 -5.64
N GLN A 345 -21.30 -10.20 -5.58
CA GLN A 345 -21.66 -11.01 -4.42
C GLN A 345 -20.96 -12.36 -4.48
N LEU A 346 -20.23 -12.71 -3.42
CA LEU A 346 -19.57 -14.00 -3.30
C LEU A 346 -20.60 -15.11 -3.02
N GLN A 347 -20.55 -16.18 -3.81
CA GLN A 347 -21.40 -17.35 -3.69
C GLN A 347 -20.80 -18.33 -2.67
N ALA A 348 -20.87 -17.96 -1.39
CA ALA A 348 -20.35 -18.72 -0.25
C ALA A 348 -21.19 -18.48 1.01
N ARG A 349 -21.09 -19.39 2.00
CA ARG A 349 -21.80 -19.29 3.28
C ARG A 349 -21.59 -17.91 3.92
N PRO A 350 -22.64 -17.22 4.38
CA PRO A 350 -22.53 -15.88 4.98
C PRO A 350 -21.73 -15.91 6.28
N VAL A 351 -21.16 -14.75 6.62
CA VAL A 351 -20.45 -14.50 7.88
C VAL A 351 -21.01 -13.25 8.54
N ASN A 352 -20.72 -13.04 9.82
CA ASN A 352 -21.15 -11.86 10.56
C ASN A 352 -20.63 -10.56 9.88
N ASN A 353 -21.47 -9.53 9.85
CA ASN A 353 -21.15 -8.18 9.37
C ASN A 353 -19.89 -7.56 10.00
N GLU A 354 -19.46 -8.02 11.17
CA GLU A 354 -18.28 -7.58 11.91
C GLU A 354 -17.04 -8.47 11.66
N ALA A 355 -16.96 -9.15 10.51
CA ALA A 355 -15.88 -10.09 10.19
C ALA A 355 -14.47 -9.50 10.37
N LEU A 356 -14.26 -8.22 10.00
CA LEU A 356 -12.99 -7.52 10.22
C LEU A 356 -12.58 -7.51 11.70
N PHE A 357 -13.49 -7.12 12.60
CA PHE A 357 -13.22 -6.97 14.03
C PHE A 357 -12.92 -8.31 14.71
N ASN A 358 -13.42 -9.40 14.13
CA ASN A 358 -13.14 -10.77 14.58
C ASN A 358 -11.88 -11.38 13.93
N SER A 359 -11.21 -10.66 13.02
CA SER A 359 -10.03 -11.19 12.33
C SER A 359 -8.86 -11.44 13.32
N PRO A 360 -8.03 -12.46 13.08
CA PRO A 360 -6.83 -12.67 13.88
C PRO A 360 -5.89 -11.46 13.91
N THR A 361 -5.89 -10.63 12.85
CA THR A 361 -5.08 -9.41 12.79
C THR A 361 -5.57 -8.37 13.79
N LEU A 362 -6.86 -8.05 13.82
CA LEU A 362 -7.37 -7.02 14.75
C LEU A 362 -7.42 -7.51 16.20
N ARG A 363 -7.62 -8.81 16.45
CA ARG A 363 -7.65 -9.38 17.80
C ARG A 363 -6.31 -9.29 18.57
N GLN A 364 -5.23 -8.88 17.90
CA GLN A 364 -3.95 -8.59 18.56
C GLN A 364 -3.91 -7.22 19.23
N PHE A 365 -4.88 -6.36 18.94
CA PHE A 365 -4.92 -4.97 19.38
C PHE A 365 -6.14 -4.72 20.26
N ASP A 366 -5.99 -3.79 21.20
CA ASP A 366 -7.10 -3.27 22.00
C ASP A 366 -7.43 -1.82 21.59
N CYS A 367 -8.65 -1.39 21.90
CA CYS A 367 -9.08 0.01 21.70
C CYS A 367 -8.63 0.94 22.84
N SER A 368 -7.80 0.46 23.78
CA SER A 368 -7.25 1.28 24.86
C SER A 368 -5.94 1.99 24.48
N GLY A 369 -5.27 1.56 23.39
CA GLY A 369 -4.07 2.18 22.85
C GLY A 369 -4.30 3.06 21.61
N SER A 370 -3.25 3.76 21.17
CA SER A 370 -3.21 4.53 19.90
C SER A 370 -2.88 3.68 18.67
N GLU A 371 -2.85 2.35 18.81
CA GLU A 371 -2.38 1.42 17.78
C GLU A 371 -3.46 1.13 16.73
N LEU A 372 -4.74 1.10 17.12
CA LEU A 372 -5.85 1.03 16.19
C LEU A 372 -6.31 2.42 15.72
N PRO A 373 -6.70 2.57 14.45
CA PRO A 373 -7.36 3.78 13.99
C PRO A 373 -8.61 4.06 14.83
N SER A 374 -8.71 5.25 15.42
CA SER A 374 -9.81 5.63 16.33
C SER A 374 -11.22 5.45 15.73
N ILE A 375 -11.34 5.54 14.41
CA ILE A 375 -12.58 5.31 13.66
C ILE A 375 -13.12 3.87 13.80
N LEU A 376 -12.27 2.91 14.21
CA LEU A 376 -12.61 1.50 14.38
C LEU A 376 -12.99 1.09 15.79
N CYS A 377 -12.89 2.01 16.74
CA CYS A 377 -13.40 1.79 18.08
C CYS A 377 -14.90 2.22 18.13
#